data_AF-A0A2V7VQ84-F1
#
_entry.id   AF-A0A2V7VQ84-F1
#
_cell.length_a   1.000
_cell.length_b   1.000
_cell.length_c   1.000
_cell.angle_alpha   90.00
_cell.angle_beta   90.00
_cell.angle_gamma   90.00
#
_symmetry.space_group_name_H-M   'P 1'
#
loop_
_entity.id
_entity.type
_entity.pdbx_description
1 polymer ?
#
loop_
_entity_poly.entity_id
_entity_poly.type
_entity_poly.pdbx_seq_one_letter_code
_entity_poly.pdbx_strand_id
1 'polypeptide(L)' 'MPWVKIEGQCFSAPNSSRSQDRVQGGLSYFHQGHNVNIKAGYGRIDPKVGRSTNLFTVQLQVFYF' A
#
# COMPACT_ATOMS: atom_id res chain seq x y z
N MET A 1 -2.21 9.96 11.87
CA MET A 1 -3.39 9.80 11.00
C MET A 1 -3.44 8.36 10.50
N PRO A 2 -4.42 7.55 10.93
CA PRO A 2 -4.66 6.24 10.35
C PRO A 2 -5.22 6.38 8.92
N TRP A 3 -4.81 5.48 8.04
CA TRP A 3 -5.31 5.40 6.66
C TRP A 3 -5.50 3.95 6.25
N VAL A 4 -6.48 3.72 5.37
CA VAL A 4 -6.71 2.43 4.72
C VAL A 4 -6.79 2.68 3.23
N LYS A 5 -6.18 1.77 2.47
CA LYS A 5 -6.11 1.79 1.01
C LYS A 5 -6.51 0.43 0.49
N ILE A 6 -7.53 0.41 -0.34
CA ILE A 6 -8.03 -0.78 -1.02
C ILE A 6 -7.82 -0.54 -2.50
N GLU A 7 -7.05 -1.41 -3.15
CA GLU A 7 -6.71 -1.33 -4.57
C GLU A 7 -7.00 -2.66 -5.23
N GLY A 8 -7.80 -2.66 -6.30
CA GLY A 8 -8.02 -3.84 -7.14
C GLY A 8 -7.42 -3.60 -8.52
N GLN A 9 -6.54 -4.49 -8.98
CA GLN A 9 -6.08 -4.52 -10.36
C GLN A 9 -6.74 -5.68 -11.10
N CYS A 10 -7.70 -5.35 -11.96
CA CYS A 10 -8.35 -6.29 -12.85
C CYS A 10 -7.71 -6.24 -14.24
N PHE A 11 -7.35 -7.39 -14.81
CA PHE A 11 -6.83 -7.50 -16.17
C PHE A 11 -7.87 -8.17 -17.08
N SER A 12 -8.06 -7.63 -18.29
CA SER A 12 -8.91 -8.24 -19.32
C SER A 12 -8.22 -9.47 -19.94
N ALA A 13 -9.01 -10.36 -20.55
CA ALA A 13 -8.50 -11.56 -21.22
C ALA A 13 -7.47 -11.19 -22.31
N PRO A 14 -6.39 -11.98 -22.47
CA PRO A 14 -6.12 -13.29 -21.86
C PRO A 14 -5.43 -13.25 -20.48
N ASN A 15 -5.11 -12.08 -19.95
CA ASN A 15 -4.33 -11.93 -18.71
C ASN A 15 -5.19 -11.88 -17.44
N SER A 16 -6.46 -12.30 -17.50
CA SER A 16 -7.40 -12.25 -16.37
C SER A 16 -6.94 -13.05 -15.15
N SER A 17 -6.10 -14.07 -15.35
CA SER A 17 -5.40 -14.83 -14.30
C SER A 17 -4.42 -14.00 -13.47
N ARG A 18 -3.99 -12.84 -13.96
CA ARG A 18 -3.11 -11.90 -13.24
C ARG A 18 -3.87 -10.87 -12.40
N SER A 19 -5.21 -10.94 -12.39
CA SER A 19 -6.00 -10.02 -11.56
C SER A 19 -5.65 -10.20 -10.09
N GLN A 20 -5.55 -9.09 -9.36
CA GLN A 20 -5.05 -9.06 -8.00
C GLN A 20 -5.83 -8.04 -7.19
N ASP A 21 -6.26 -8.46 -5.99
CA ASP A 21 -6.81 -7.57 -4.98
C ASP A 21 -5.71 -7.26 -3.96
N ARG A 22 -5.60 -5.99 -3.59
CA ARG A 22 -4.62 -5.48 -2.64
C ARG A 22 -5.34 -4.66 -1.57
N VAL A 23 -5.17 -5.07 -0.33
CA VAL A 23 -5.69 -4.33 0.83
C VAL A 23 -4.50 -3.90 1.68
N GLN A 24 -4.41 -2.62 1.99
CA GLN A 24 -3.33 -2.06 2.80
C GLN A 24 -3.90 -1.11 3.84
N GLY A 25 -3.56 -1.34 5.11
CA GLY A 25 -3.84 -0.42 6.20
C GLY A 25 -2.54 0.21 6.69
N GLY A 26 -2.60 1.42 7.21
CA GLY A 26 -1.40 2.09 7.68
C GLY A 26 -1.66 3.26 8.62
N LEU A 27 -0.56 3.77 9.15
CA LEU A 27 -0.50 4.96 9.97
C LEU A 27 0.46 5.94 9.31
N SER A 28 0.10 7.21 9.33
CA SER A 28 0.97 8.32 8.95
C SER A 28 1.19 9.22 10.15
N TYR A 29 2.44 9.49 10.47
CA TYR A 29 2.88 10.40 11.51
C TYR A 29 3.56 11.59 10.85
N PHE A 30 3.06 12.78 11.16
CA PHE A 30 3.61 14.04 10.67
C PHE A 30 4.33 14.70 11.83
N HIS A 31 5.60 15.01 11.63
CA HIS A 31 6.46 15.63 12.63
C HIS A 31 6.97 16.99 12.11
N GLN A 32 7.23 17.92 13.03
CA GLN A 32 7.68 19.29 12.72
C GLN A 32 6.85 20.01 11.65
N GLY A 33 5.57 20.29 11.90
CA GLY A 33 4.77 21.16 11.02
C GLY A 33 4.60 20.69 9.57
N HIS A 34 4.74 19.37 9.32
CA HIS A 34 4.77 18.70 8.00
C HIS A 34 6.13 18.65 7.29
N ASN A 35 7.23 19.09 7.92
CA ASN A 35 8.57 18.96 7.33
C ASN A 35 9.04 17.50 7.24
N VAL A 36 8.57 16.64 8.14
CA VAL A 36 8.88 15.20 8.13
C VAL A 36 7.58 14.40 8.20
N ASN A 37 7.35 13.55 7.21
CA ASN A 37 6.20 12.66 7.13
C ASN A 37 6.68 11.21 7.11
N ILE A 38 6.26 10.44 8.12
CA ILE A 38 6.57 9.03 8.28
C ILE A 38 5.28 8.25 8.07
N LYS A 39 5.26 7.32 7.12
CA LYS A 39 4.12 6.43 6.90
C LYS A 39 4.57 4.99 7.07
N ALA A 40 3.88 4.26 7.92
CA ALA A 40 4.02 2.82 8.02
C ALA A 40 2.71 2.18 7.55
N GLY A 41 2.80 1.11 6.79
CA GLY A 41 1.66 0.40 6.24
C GLY A 41 1.90 -1.10 6.25
N TYR A 42 0.88 -1.86 6.58
CA TYR A 42 0.83 -3.29 6.44
C TYR A 42 -0.31 -3.65 5.49
N GLY A 43 -0.05 -4.49 4.51
CA GLY A 43 -1.03 -4.89 3.54
C GLY A 43 -0.89 -6.34 3.15
N ARG A 44 -1.91 -6.83 2.47
CA ARG A 44 -1.95 -8.14 1.87
C ARG A 44 -2.34 -8.01 0.41
N ILE A 45 -1.65 -8.80 -0.39
CA ILE A 45 -1.93 -9.00 -1.80
C ILE A 45 -2.50 -10.40 -1.95
N ASP A 46 -3.71 -10.50 -2.49
CA ASP A 46 -4.38 -11.73 -2.80
C ASP A 46 -4.57 -11.81 -4.34
N PRO A 47 -3.67 -12.51 -5.05
CA PRO A 47 -3.79 -12.72 -6.49
C PRO A 47 -4.84 -13.81 -6.80
N LYS A 48 -5.58 -13.67 -7.91
CA LYS A 48 -6.52 -14.72 -8.37
C LYS A 48 -5.85 -16.06 -8.64
N VAL A 49 -4.59 -16.05 -9.07
CA VAL A 49 -3.79 -17.25 -9.33
C VAL A 49 -2.41 -17.06 -8.69
N GLY A 50 -2.07 -17.89 -7.70
CA GLY A 50 -0.77 -17.86 -7.01
C GLY A 50 -0.88 -17.79 -5.49
N ARG A 51 0.23 -17.45 -4.82
CA ARG A 51 0.29 -17.30 -3.36
C ARG A 51 0.00 -15.87 -2.93
N SER A 52 -0.83 -15.73 -1.89
CA SER A 52 -0.99 -14.47 -1.17
C SER A 52 0.35 -13.99 -0.60
N THR A 53 0.60 -12.69 -0.68
CA THR A 53 1.83 -12.07 -0.17
C THR A 53 1.49 -10.98 0.85
N ASN A 54 2.18 -10.97 1.98
CA ASN A 54 2.08 -9.89 2.96
C ASN A 54 3.12 -8.81 2.63
N LEU A 55 2.71 -7.55 2.69
CA LEU A 55 3.55 -6.40 2.44
C LEU A 55 3.64 -5.55 3.70
N PHE A 56 4.85 -5.19 4.03
CA PHE A 56 5.13 -4.17 5.02
C PHE A 56 5.86 -3.03 4.32
N THR A 57 5.34 -1.81 4.47
CA THR A 57 5.87 -0.61 3.82
C THR A 57 6.17 0.44 4.87
N VAL A 58 7.35 1.01 4.81
CA VAL A 58 7.72 2.21 5.56
C VAL A 58 8.17 3.26 4.55
N GLN A 59 7.56 4.43 4.62
CA GLN A 59 7.83 5.56 3.75
C GLN A 59 8.22 6.75 4.62
N LEU A 60 9.42 7.28 4.40
CA LEU A 60 9.88 8.53 4.99
C LEU A 60 9.91 9.59 3.90
N GLN A 61 9.24 10.71 4.13
CA GLN A 61 9.22 11.87 3.24
C GLN A 61 9.68 13.09 4.03
N VAL A 62 10.84 13.62 3.68
CA VAL A 62 11.46 14.78 4.33
C VAL A 62 11.48 15.93 3.33
N PHE A 63 10.97 17.09 3.75
CA PHE A 63 11.04 18.33 2.99
C PHE A 63 12.16 19.19 3.57
N TYR A 64 13.10 19.58 2.72
CA TYR A 64 14.21 20.47 3.06
C TYR A 64 14.13 21.71 2.15
N PHE A 65 14.26 22.90 2.74
CA PHE A 65 14.28 24.19 2.06
C PHE A 65 15.72 24.66 1.86
#